data_AF-A0A5C0VGZ8-F1
#
_entry.id   AF-A0A5C0VGZ8-F1
#
_cell.length_a   1.000
_cell.length_b   1.000
_cell.length_c   1.000
_cell.angle_alpha   90.00
_cell.angle_beta   90.00
_cell.angle_gamma   90.00
#
_symmetry.space_group_name_H-M   'P 1'
#
loop_
_entity.id
_entity.type
_entity.pdbx_description
1 polymer ?
#
loop_
_entity_poly.entity_id
_entity_poly.type
_entity_poly.pdbx_seq_one_letter_code
_entity_poly.pdbx_strand_id
1 'polypeptide(L)'
;MVDVNDADSLQLLNIKGIGPAFASRIIKYRNRLGGFIRKEQLLEVYGLDSVKYAQIENQILVDKEKITPIHINTAEFADLKRFPYLSYKQMNAIIAYRKQHGVYKSITDLSKIHILNPEIISKIAPYIQL
;
A
#
# COMPACT_ATOMS: atom_id res chain seq x y z
N MET A 1 0.49 5.83 21.78
CA MET A 1 0.67 5.97 20.32
C MET A 1 -0.42 5.15 19.64
N VAL A 2 -0.84 5.53 18.44
CA VAL A 2 -1.93 4.89 17.69
C VAL A 2 -1.35 4.13 16.50
N ASP A 3 -1.58 2.83 16.42
CA ASP A 3 -1.19 2.03 15.25
C ASP A 3 -2.15 2.29 14.09
N VAL A 4 -1.64 2.92 13.02
CA VAL A 4 -2.50 3.31 11.89
C VAL A 4 -3.01 2.12 11.08
N ASN A 5 -2.39 0.94 11.20
CA ASN A 5 -2.86 -0.26 10.51
C ASN A 5 -4.10 -0.89 11.14
N ASP A 6 -4.25 -0.73 12.45
CA ASP A 6 -5.32 -1.34 13.23
C ASP A 6 -6.40 -0.34 13.63
N ALA A 7 -6.03 0.94 13.77
CA ALA A 7 -6.90 1.96 14.33
C ALA A 7 -8.21 2.11 13.56
N ASP A 8 -9.32 2.12 14.28
CA ASP A 8 -10.60 2.57 13.77
C ASP A 8 -10.65 4.11 13.66
N SER A 9 -11.78 4.65 13.18
CA SER A 9 -11.94 6.09 13.04
C SER A 9 -11.85 6.84 14.37
N LEU A 10 -12.33 6.28 15.47
CA LEU A 10 -12.35 6.95 16.78
C LEU A 10 -10.93 7.00 17.37
N GLN A 11 -10.17 5.91 17.24
CA GLN A 11 -8.79 5.83 17.67
C GLN A 11 -7.90 6.81 16.90
N LEU A 12 -8.13 7.00 15.59
CA LEU A 12 -7.41 8.00 14.79
C LEU A 12 -7.69 9.44 15.24
N LEU A 13 -8.90 9.73 15.75
CA LEU A 13 -9.24 11.07 16.29
C LEU A 13 -8.49 11.41 17.58
N ASN A 14 -7.91 10.43 18.27
CA ASN A 14 -7.07 10.67 19.44
C ASN A 14 -5.68 11.25 19.07
N ILE A 15 -5.31 11.22 17.79
CA ILE A 15 -4.07 11.82 17.31
C ILE A 15 -4.27 13.34 17.19
N LYS A 16 -3.54 14.11 18.00
CA LYS A 16 -3.62 15.58 17.95
C LYS A 16 -3.21 16.06 16.55
N GLY A 17 -4.11 16.78 15.88
CA GLY A 17 -3.92 17.25 14.50
C GLY A 17 -4.65 16.42 13.43
N ILE A 18 -5.30 15.31 13.81
CA ILE A 18 -6.12 14.47 12.92
C ILE A 18 -7.60 14.65 13.25
N GLY A 19 -8.32 15.30 12.35
CA GLY A 19 -9.78 15.38 12.38
C GLY A 19 -10.46 14.29 11.53
N PRO A 20 -11.81 14.26 11.50
CA PRO A 20 -12.57 13.23 10.80
C PRO A 20 -12.20 13.06 9.32
N ALA A 21 -11.90 14.16 8.63
CA ALA A 21 -11.48 14.13 7.23
C ALA A 21 -10.15 13.37 7.03
N PHE A 22 -9.15 13.61 7.89
CA PHE A 22 -7.87 12.92 7.80
C PHE A 22 -8.00 11.45 8.23
N ALA A 23 -8.75 11.16 9.29
CA ALA A 23 -9.03 9.78 9.69
C ALA A 23 -9.63 8.96 8.55
N SER A 24 -10.64 9.52 7.85
CA SER A 24 -11.25 8.87 6.68
C SER A 24 -10.24 8.64 5.54
N ARG A 25 -9.39 9.64 5.24
CA ARG A 25 -8.38 9.52 4.17
C ARG A 25 -7.30 8.50 4.50
N ILE A 26 -6.84 8.45 5.76
CA ILE A 26 -5.87 7.47 6.25
C ILE A 26 -6.44 6.06 6.09
N ILE A 27 -7.67 5.82 6.55
CA ILE A 27 -8.32 4.50 6.43
C ILE A 27 -8.48 4.12 4.94
N LYS A 28 -8.94 5.04 4.09
CA LYS A 28 -9.10 4.77 2.65
C LYS A 28 -7.76 4.41 2.00
N TYR A 29 -6.69 5.13 2.33
CA TYR A 29 -5.37 4.86 1.76
C TYR A 29 -4.77 3.57 2.31
N ARG A 30 -4.89 3.32 3.61
CA ARG A 30 -4.54 2.04 4.26
C ARG A 30 -5.17 0.87 3.53
N ASN A 31 -6.48 0.92 3.30
CA ASN A 31 -7.21 -0.17 2.66
C ASN A 31 -6.77 -0.39 1.20
N ARG A 32 -6.37 0.68 0.50
CA ARG A 32 -5.80 0.59 -0.85
C ARG A 32 -4.42 -0.04 -0.88
N LEU A 33 -3.56 0.29 0.09
CA LEU A 33 -2.26 -0.35 0.24
C LEU A 33 -2.38 -1.81 0.73
N GLY A 34 -3.41 -2.11 1.52
CA GLY A 34 -3.44 -3.32 2.34
C GLY A 34 -2.67 -3.15 3.65
N GLY A 35 -2.54 -1.92 4.15
CA GLY A 35 -1.73 -1.58 5.33
C GLY A 35 -0.52 -0.71 4.96
N PHE A 36 -0.03 0.08 5.91
CA PHE A 36 1.21 0.81 5.81
C PHE A 36 2.38 -0.10 6.22
N ILE A 37 3.51 0.00 5.54
CA ILE A 37 4.76 -0.69 5.90
C ILE A 37 5.76 0.24 6.60
N ARG A 38 5.57 1.56 6.48
CA ARG A 38 6.38 2.58 7.15
C ARG A 38 5.55 3.86 7.34
N LYS A 39 5.94 4.69 8.32
CA LYS A 39 5.18 5.90 8.68
C LYS A 39 5.13 6.92 7.55
N GLU A 40 6.20 7.02 6.77
CA GLU A 40 6.38 8.03 5.72
C GLU A 40 5.36 7.88 4.59
N GLN A 41 4.74 6.70 4.44
CA GLN A 41 3.65 6.52 3.49
C GLN A 41 2.40 7.34 3.83
N LEU A 42 2.30 7.87 5.06
CA LEU A 42 1.25 8.84 5.39
C LEU A 42 1.39 10.14 4.60
N LEU A 43 2.59 10.50 4.13
CA LEU A 43 2.80 11.64 3.22
C LEU A 43 2.14 11.44 1.85
N GLU A 44 1.80 10.20 1.51
CA GLU A 44 1.07 9.87 0.28
C GLU A 44 -0.46 10.01 0.46
N VAL A 45 -0.92 10.22 1.70
CA VAL A 45 -2.33 10.47 2.00
C VAL A 45 -2.70 11.89 1.60
N TYR A 46 -3.75 12.04 0.81
CA TYR A 46 -4.17 13.34 0.26
C TYR A 46 -4.35 14.42 1.35
N GLY A 47 -3.59 15.52 1.21
CA GLY A 47 -3.60 16.67 2.10
C GLY A 47 -2.80 16.49 3.39
N LEU A 48 -2.13 15.36 3.60
CA LEU A 48 -1.21 15.14 4.71
C LEU A 48 0.21 15.47 4.22
N ASP A 49 0.59 16.74 4.36
CA ASP A 49 1.91 17.23 3.97
C ASP A 49 2.98 16.99 5.05
N SER A 50 4.22 17.41 4.78
CA SER A 50 5.34 17.27 5.72
C SER A 50 5.12 17.99 7.05
N VAL A 51 4.47 19.15 7.04
CA VAL A 51 4.16 19.92 8.24
C VAL A 51 3.17 19.14 9.11
N LYS A 52 2.10 18.62 8.51
CA LYS A 52 1.11 17.79 9.22
C LYS A 52 1.73 16.49 9.71
N TYR A 53 2.56 15.84 8.90
CA TYR A 53 3.24 14.61 9.27
C TYR A 53 4.14 14.80 10.50
N ALA A 54 4.96 15.84 10.52
CA ALA A 54 5.83 16.16 11.66
C ALA A 54 5.04 16.38 12.97
N GLN A 55 3.81 16.88 12.90
CA GLN A 55 2.94 17.03 14.08
C GLN A 55 2.44 15.70 14.64
N ILE A 56 2.33 14.66 13.80
CA ILE A 56 1.67 13.40 14.17
C ILE A 56 2.63 12.21 14.28
N GLU A 57 3.83 12.26 13.70
CA GLU A 57 4.73 11.11 13.54
C GLU A 57 5.11 10.43 14.87
N ASN A 58 5.21 11.22 15.95
CA ASN A 58 5.54 10.76 17.30
C ASN A 58 4.31 10.20 18.06
N GLN A 59 3.11 10.37 17.50
CA GLN A 59 1.85 9.89 18.06
C GLN A 59 1.40 8.57 17.41
N ILE A 60 2.06 8.13 16.32
CA ILE A 60 1.64 6.98 15.51
C ILE A 60 2.66 5.84 15.52
N LEU A 61 2.15 4.64 15.31
CA LEU A 61 2.91 3.41 15.04
C LEU A 61 2.46 2.82 13.70
N VAL A 62 3.33 2.00 13.11
CA VAL A 62 3.02 1.17 11.95
C VAL A 62 3.45 -0.24 12.29
N ASP A 63 2.47 -1.12 12.51
CA ASP A 63 2.72 -2.54 12.65
C ASP A 63 2.63 -3.24 11.28
N LYS A 64 3.79 -3.60 10.72
CA LYS A 64 3.90 -4.25 9.41
C LYS A 64 3.34 -5.67 9.40
N GLU A 65 3.12 -6.30 10.55
CA GLU A 65 2.54 -7.65 10.61
C GLU A 65 1.04 -7.63 10.30
N LYS A 66 0.41 -6.45 10.40
CA LYS A 66 -1.00 -6.22 10.09
C LYS A 66 -1.28 -5.89 8.61
N ILE A 67 -0.28 -6.02 7.74
CA ILE A 67 -0.51 -5.85 6.30
C ILE A 67 -1.24 -7.05 5.71
N THR A 68 -2.09 -6.81 4.72
CA THR A 68 -2.77 -7.84 3.93
C THR A 68 -2.09 -7.96 2.57
N PRO A 69 -1.19 -8.94 2.38
CA PRO A 69 -0.47 -9.12 1.13
C PRO A 69 -1.40 -9.58 -0.01
N ILE A 70 -0.89 -9.52 -1.23
CA ILE A 70 -1.51 -10.08 -2.42
C ILE A 70 -0.70 -11.30 -2.88
N HIS A 71 -1.39 -12.42 -3.03
CA HIS A 71 -0.87 -13.63 -3.65
C HIS A 71 -0.82 -13.45 -5.17
N ILE A 72 0.32 -13.02 -5.70
CA ILE A 72 0.45 -12.59 -7.10
C ILE A 72 0.19 -13.71 -8.11
N ASN A 73 0.40 -14.97 -7.73
CA ASN A 73 0.16 -16.11 -8.61
C ASN A 73 -1.32 -16.47 -8.75
N THR A 74 -2.17 -16.04 -7.82
CA THR A 74 -3.62 -16.27 -7.87
C THR A 74 -4.43 -14.99 -8.06
N ALA A 75 -3.81 -13.82 -7.83
CA ALA A 75 -4.47 -12.53 -7.91
C ALA A 75 -5.16 -12.28 -9.26
N GLU A 76 -6.37 -11.75 -9.19
CA GLU A 76 -7.11 -11.25 -10.33
C GLU A 76 -6.97 -9.74 -10.46
N PHE A 77 -7.56 -9.20 -11.52
CA PHE A 77 -7.55 -7.76 -11.78
C PHE A 77 -8.17 -6.97 -10.62
N ALA A 78 -9.25 -7.49 -10.03
CA ALA A 78 -9.94 -6.87 -8.91
C ALA A 78 -9.04 -6.76 -7.65
N ASP A 79 -8.19 -7.76 -7.41
CA ASP A 79 -7.25 -7.76 -6.28
C ASP A 79 -6.19 -6.67 -6.43
N LEU A 80 -5.63 -6.53 -7.63
CA LEU A 80 -4.58 -5.54 -7.92
C LEU A 80 -5.14 -4.11 -7.98
N LYS A 81 -6.41 -3.94 -8.31
CA LYS A 81 -7.07 -2.63 -8.49
C LYS A 81 -7.01 -1.74 -7.24
N ARG A 82 -6.89 -2.33 -6.05
CA ARG A 82 -6.78 -1.57 -4.81
C ARG A 82 -5.47 -0.79 -4.72
N PHE A 83 -4.39 -1.31 -5.29
CA PHE A 83 -3.05 -0.76 -5.10
C PHE A 83 -2.90 0.64 -5.72
N PRO A 84 -2.40 1.63 -4.95
CA PRO A 84 -2.16 2.97 -5.46
C PRO A 84 -0.95 3.07 -6.41
N TYR A 85 -0.05 2.08 -6.39
CA TYR A 85 1.21 2.12 -7.14
C TYR A 85 1.14 1.51 -8.54
N LEU A 86 0.02 0.89 -8.92
CA LEU A 86 -0.13 0.23 -10.22
C LEU A 86 -1.15 0.94 -11.09
N SER A 87 -0.77 1.20 -12.34
CA SER A 87 -1.70 1.61 -13.39
C SER A 87 -2.48 0.43 -13.97
N TYR A 88 -3.61 0.70 -14.63
CA TYR A 88 -4.42 -0.32 -15.32
C TYR A 88 -3.59 -1.17 -16.31
N LYS A 89 -2.68 -0.52 -17.04
CA LYS A 89 -1.78 -1.18 -17.99
C LYS A 89 -0.83 -2.15 -17.29
N GLN A 90 -0.27 -1.74 -16.15
CA GLN A 90 0.66 -2.57 -15.36
C GLN A 90 -0.04 -3.77 -14.72
N MET A 91 -1.25 -3.59 -14.18
CA MET A 91 -2.05 -4.70 -13.64
C MET A 91 -2.32 -5.76 -14.70
N ASN A 92 -2.75 -5.34 -15.90
CA ASN A 92 -2.98 -6.28 -17.01
C ASN A 92 -1.69 -6.94 -17.47
N ALA A 93 -0.58 -6.21 -17.52
CA ALA A 93 0.71 -6.78 -17.89
C ALA A 93 1.16 -7.88 -16.92
N ILE A 94 0.95 -7.70 -15.62
CA ILE A 94 1.20 -8.73 -14.60
C ILE A 94 0.35 -9.99 -14.89
N ILE A 95 -0.95 -9.84 -15.02
CA ILE A 95 -1.85 -10.99 -15.23
C ILE A 95 -1.55 -11.69 -16.56
N ALA A 96 -1.31 -10.93 -17.64
CA ALA A 96 -0.98 -11.47 -18.95
C ALA A 96 0.34 -12.23 -18.93
N TYR A 97 1.38 -11.65 -18.31
CA TYR A 97 2.68 -12.30 -18.16
C TYR A 97 2.55 -13.63 -17.43
N ARG A 98 1.84 -13.66 -16.29
CA ARG A 98 1.58 -14.90 -15.54
C ARG A 98 0.87 -15.95 -16.39
N LYS A 99 -0.12 -15.56 -17.20
CA LYS A 99 -0.84 -16.48 -18.09
C LYS A 99 0.04 -17.05 -19.20
N GLN A 100 0.97 -16.26 -19.73
CA GLN A 100 1.83 -16.65 -20.85
C GLN A 100 3.07 -17.45 -20.41
N HIS A 101 3.63 -17.13 -19.25
CA HIS A 101 4.91 -17.66 -18.79
C HIS A 101 4.79 -18.57 -17.55
N GLY A 102 3.59 -18.73 -17.01
CA GLY A 102 3.33 -19.46 -15.78
C GLY A 102 3.52 -18.60 -14.52
N VAL A 103 3.54 -19.27 -13.37
CA VAL A 103 3.67 -18.62 -12.05
C VAL A 103 5.01 -17.91 -11.89
N TYR A 104 5.00 -16.80 -11.16
CA TYR A 104 6.20 -16.13 -10.66
C TYR A 104 6.84 -17.00 -9.58
N LYS A 105 8.16 -17.22 -9.70
CA LYS A 105 8.96 -17.98 -8.72
C LYS A 105 9.67 -17.07 -7.72
N SER A 106 9.82 -15.79 -8.08
CA SER A 106 10.39 -14.76 -7.23
C SER A 106 9.77 -13.40 -7.56
N ILE A 107 9.83 -12.46 -6.61
CA ILE A 107 9.43 -11.07 -6.85
C ILE A 107 10.27 -10.45 -7.98
N THR A 108 11.53 -10.87 -8.13
CA THR A 108 12.42 -10.38 -9.19
C THR A 108 11.92 -10.74 -10.59
N ASP A 109 11.07 -11.77 -10.75
CA ASP A 109 10.46 -12.10 -12.04
C ASP A 109 9.56 -10.98 -12.58
N LEU A 110 9.05 -10.08 -11.72
CA LEU A 110 8.30 -8.90 -12.15
C LEU A 110 9.12 -7.94 -13.02
N SER A 111 10.45 -7.97 -12.91
CA SER A 111 11.36 -7.18 -13.76
C SER A 111 11.34 -7.59 -15.23
N LYS A 112 10.85 -8.80 -15.54
CA LYS A 112 10.67 -9.28 -16.92
C LYS A 112 9.54 -8.56 -17.65
N ILE A 113 8.69 -7.83 -16.91
CA ILE A 113 7.62 -7.02 -17.47
C ILE A 113 8.17 -5.59 -17.66
N HIS A 114 8.56 -5.23 -18.88
CA HIS A 114 9.25 -3.97 -19.16
C HIS A 114 8.55 -2.68 -18.67
N ILE A 115 7.22 -2.68 -18.55
CA ILE A 115 6.45 -1.51 -18.05
C ILE A 115 6.48 -1.39 -16.51
N LEU A 116 7.02 -2.39 -15.78
CA LEU A 116 7.30 -2.32 -14.35
C LEU A 116 8.74 -1.89 -14.14
N ASN A 117 8.95 -0.61 -13.88
CA ASN A 117 10.27 -0.10 -13.55
C ASN A 117 10.69 -0.50 -12.12
N PRO A 118 11.99 -0.40 -11.78
CA PRO A 118 12.50 -0.80 -10.47
C PRO A 118 11.85 -0.05 -9.29
N GLU A 119 11.49 1.22 -9.47
CA GLU A 119 10.84 2.02 -8.42
C GLU A 119 9.46 1.45 -8.05
N ILE A 120 8.64 1.12 -9.06
CA ILE A 120 7.32 0.53 -8.85
C ILE A 120 7.44 -0.85 -8.21
N ILE A 121 8.36 -1.68 -8.70
CA ILE A 121 8.62 -3.00 -8.11
C ILE A 121 9.00 -2.87 -6.64
N SER A 122 9.89 -1.92 -6.29
CA SER A 122 10.27 -1.64 -4.90
C SER A 122 9.08 -1.23 -4.03
N LYS A 123 8.14 -0.43 -4.56
CA LYS A 123 6.93 0.00 -3.82
C LYS A 123 5.93 -1.13 -3.59
N ILE A 124 5.77 -2.04 -4.54
CA ILE A 124 4.78 -3.14 -4.45
C ILE A 124 5.33 -4.41 -3.81
N ALA A 125 6.65 -4.66 -3.89
CA ALA A 125 7.28 -5.89 -3.41
C ALA A 125 6.93 -6.24 -1.95
N PRO A 126 6.87 -5.28 -1.00
CA PRO A 126 6.49 -5.58 0.39
C PRO A 126 5.06 -6.08 0.57
N TYR A 127 4.20 -5.89 -0.44
CA TYR A 127 2.79 -6.29 -0.43
C TYR A 127 2.53 -7.54 -1.28
N ILE A 128 3.57 -8.15 -1.85
CA ILE A 128 3.43 -9.29 -2.75
C ILE A 128 3.92 -10.55 -2.05
N GLN A 129 3.06 -11.56 -2.08
CA GLN A 129 3.35 -12.94 -1.75
C GLN A 129 3.25 -13.78 -3.03
N LEU A 130 4.10 -14.79 -3.18
CA LEU A 130 4.07 -15.70 -4.32
C LEU A 130 2.88 -16.65 -4.22
#